data_AF-A0A164MKI2-F1
#
_entry.id   AF-A0A164MKI2-F1
#
_cell.length_a   1.000
_cell.length_b   1.000
_cell.length_c   1.000
_cell.angle_alpha   90.00
_cell.angle_beta   90.00
_cell.angle_gamma   90.00
#
_symmetry.space_group_name_H-M   'P 1'
#
loop_
_entity.id
_entity.type
_entity.pdbx_description
1 polymer ?
#
loop_
_entity_poly.entity_id
_entity_poly.type
_entity_poly.pdbx_seq_one_letter_code
_entity_poly.pdbx_strand_id
1 'polypeptide(L)'
;GIIDNGATIVAIREDLWHECGMALEPRHAMEMESADTGVSRTKGNVRNLPLIIGGICIYVQAQVLPKAPFRLLLGRPFLAVTRAVQQDHNDQDFTITITDPNPPSQTVTVSTRERNNGRKKPCNHPHFHGGK
;
A
#
# COMPACT_ATOMS: atom_id res chain seq x y z
N GLY A 1 -4.85 2.34 -3.78
CA GLY A 1 -4.14 2.03 -2.53
C GLY A 1 -2.73 2.57 -2.61
N ILE A 2 -1.95 2.44 -1.53
CA ILE A 2 -0.51 2.73 -1.48
C ILE A 2 0.22 1.40 -1.29
N ILE A 3 1.38 1.23 -1.92
CA ILE A 3 2.27 0.09 -1.67
C ILE A 3 3.37 0.55 -0.72
N ASP A 4 3.66 -0.25 0.31
CA ASP A 4 4.64 0.09 1.33
C ASP A 4 5.45 -1.16 1.74
N ASN A 5 6.73 -1.18 1.38
CA ASN A 5 7.63 -2.29 1.72
C ASN A 5 7.96 -2.36 3.22
N GLY A 6 7.84 -1.25 3.94
CA GLY A 6 8.05 -1.17 5.39
C GLY A 6 6.85 -1.68 6.19
N ALA A 7 5.66 -1.69 5.59
CA ALA A 7 4.45 -2.13 6.25
C ALA A 7 4.39 -3.66 6.38
N THR A 8 4.16 -4.15 7.59
CA THR A 8 4.06 -5.59 7.88
C THR A 8 2.64 -6.15 7.72
N ILE A 9 1.68 -5.31 7.33
CA ILE A 9 0.25 -5.62 7.21
C ILE A 9 -0.33 -5.10 5.89
N VAL A 10 -1.48 -5.65 5.50
CA VAL A 10 -2.41 -4.93 4.63
C VAL A 10 -3.40 -4.19 5.52
N ALA A 11 -3.66 -2.92 5.23
CA ALA A 11 -4.60 -2.11 5.99
C ALA A 11 -5.65 -1.47 5.10
N ILE A 12 -6.90 -1.49 5.53
CA ILE A 12 -8.03 -0.87 4.86
C ILE A 12 -8.68 0.12 5.82
N ARG A 13 -8.97 1.33 5.36
CA ARG A 13 -9.66 2.32 6.20
C ARG A 13 -11.13 1.94 6.32
N GLU A 14 -11.70 2.24 7.47
CA GLU A 14 -13.08 1.89 7.82
C GLU A 14 -14.10 2.29 6.75
N ASP A 15 -13.98 3.49 6.16
CA ASP A 15 -14.89 3.96 5.10
C ASP A 15 -14.89 3.03 3.88
N LEU A 16 -13.72 2.65 3.38
CA LEU A 16 -13.59 1.71 2.26
C LEU A 16 -14.04 0.30 2.64
N TRP A 17 -13.75 -0.15 3.86
CA TRP A 17 -14.22 -1.46 4.32
C TRP A 17 -15.75 -1.54 4.39
N HIS A 18 -16.43 -0.49 4.87
CA HIS A 18 -17.90 -0.42 4.88
C HIS A 18 -18.47 -0.50 3.46
N GLU A 19 -17.86 0.20 2.50
CA GLU A 19 -18.26 0.12 1.08
C GLU A 19 -18.11 -1.31 0.52
N CYS A 20 -17.12 -2.08 0.99
CA CYS A 20 -16.95 -3.48 0.59
C CYS A 20 -17.99 -4.42 1.23
N GLY A 21 -18.66 -4.04 2.32
CA GLY A 21 -19.66 -4.88 3.00
C GLY A 21 -19.13 -6.20 3.56
N MET A 22 -17.82 -6.28 3.85
CA MET A 22 -17.16 -7.53 4.23
C MET A 22 -17.25 -7.82 5.74
N ALA A 23 -17.33 -9.10 6.10
CA ALA A 23 -17.30 -9.52 7.50
C ALA A 23 -15.99 -9.11 8.19
N LEU A 24 -16.11 -8.62 9.43
CA LEU A 24 -15.00 -8.25 10.29
C LEU A 24 -14.84 -9.28 11.40
N GLU A 25 -13.59 -9.57 11.76
CA GLU A 25 -13.25 -10.37 12.94
C GLU A 25 -12.58 -9.50 14.02
N PRO A 26 -13.36 -8.96 14.98
CA PRO A 26 -12.82 -8.05 16.00
C PRO A 26 -11.83 -8.73 16.96
N ARG A 27 -11.91 -10.06 17.10
CA ARG A 27 -11.01 -10.85 17.95
C ARG A 27 -9.55 -10.81 17.46
N HIS A 28 -9.35 -10.53 16.18
CA HIS A 28 -8.02 -10.40 15.55
C HIS A 28 -7.61 -8.93 15.38
N ALA A 29 -8.18 -8.02 16.19
CA ALA A 29 -7.73 -6.65 16.29
C ALA A 29 -6.31 -6.60 16.88
N MET A 30 -5.49 -5.71 16.33
CA MET A 30 -4.07 -5.61 16.67
C MET A 30 -3.77 -4.19 17.16
N GLU A 31 -2.78 -4.06 18.03
CA GLU A 31 -2.15 -2.76 18.31
C GLU A 31 -1.10 -2.52 17.24
N MET A 32 -1.12 -1.31 16.67
CA MET A 32 -0.18 -0.91 15.65
C MET A 32 0.62 0.27 16.14
N GLU A 33 1.92 0.18 15.94
CA GLU A 33 2.81 1.33 16.01
C GLU A 33 2.84 1.98 14.63
N SER A 34 2.29 3.19 14.55
CA SER A 34 2.24 3.96 13.31
C SER A 34 3.44 4.90 13.23
N ALA A 35 3.80 5.33 12.01
CA ALA A 35 4.92 6.25 11.77
C ALA A 35 4.73 7.63 12.42
N ASP A 36 3.52 7.94 12.91
CA ASP A 36 3.15 9.19 13.58
C ASP A 36 3.25 9.10 15.12
N THR A 37 4.08 8.22 15.67
CA THR A 37 4.40 8.07 17.11
C THR A 37 3.24 7.64 18.02
N GLY A 38 2.08 7.30 17.45
CA GLY A 38 0.93 6.79 18.19
C GLY A 38 0.79 5.27 18.10
N VAL A 39 0.46 4.63 19.23
CA VAL A 39 -0.10 3.27 19.23
C VAL A 39 -1.59 3.38 18.92
N SER A 40 -2.03 2.83 17.80
CA SER A 40 -3.44 2.80 17.40
C SER A 40 -3.93 1.36 17.31
N ARG A 41 -5.13 1.09 17.82
CA ARG A 41 -5.77 -0.23 17.73
C ARG A 41 -6.61 -0.34 16.45
N THR A 42 -6.51 -1.46 15.75
CA THR A 42 -7.37 -1.79 14.61
C THR A 42 -8.77 -2.21 15.08
N LYS A 43 -9.78 -2.15 14.21
CA LYS A 43 -11.14 -2.66 14.54
C LYS A 43 -11.22 -4.19 14.47
N GLY A 44 -10.32 -4.82 13.70
CA GLY A 44 -10.33 -6.25 13.46
C GLY A 44 -9.75 -6.60 12.09
N ASN A 45 -9.77 -7.90 11.79
CA ASN A 45 -9.25 -8.47 10.56
C ASN A 45 -10.37 -8.80 9.56
N VAL A 46 -10.11 -8.61 8.27
CA VAL A 46 -10.89 -9.13 7.15
C VAL A 46 -10.07 -10.23 6.49
N ARG A 47 -10.54 -11.49 6.52
CA ARG A 47 -9.72 -12.65 6.12
C ARG A 47 -9.46 -12.77 4.62
N ASN A 48 -10.47 -12.52 3.81
CA ASN A 48 -10.44 -12.77 2.37
C ASN A 48 -10.89 -11.51 1.62
N LEU A 49 -10.18 -10.40 1.79
CA LEU A 49 -10.45 -9.18 1.04
C LEU A 49 -10.02 -9.39 -0.42
N PRO A 50 -10.93 -9.35 -1.41
CA PRO A 50 -10.55 -9.44 -2.81
C PRO A 50 -9.94 -8.12 -3.29
N LEU A 51 -8.78 -8.21 -3.93
CA LEU A 51 -8.12 -7.10 -4.62
C LEU A 51 -8.03 -7.44 -6.11
N ILE A 52 -8.63 -6.60 -6.96
CA ILE A 52 -8.57 -6.77 -8.41
C ILE A 52 -7.57 -5.78 -8.98
N ILE A 53 -6.50 -6.28 -9.59
CA ILE A 53 -5.44 -5.46 -10.19
C ILE A 53 -5.13 -6.01 -11.57
N GLY A 54 -5.38 -5.22 -12.62
CA GLY A 54 -5.17 -5.63 -14.01
C GLY A 54 -5.87 -6.93 -14.42
N GLY A 55 -7.02 -7.23 -13.81
CA GLY A 55 -7.79 -8.45 -14.07
C GLY A 55 -7.43 -9.64 -13.18
N ILE A 56 -6.34 -9.57 -12.40
CA ILE A 56 -5.98 -10.61 -11.42
C ILE A 56 -6.73 -10.34 -10.11
N CYS A 57 -7.40 -11.36 -9.57
CA CYS A 57 -8.06 -11.30 -8.26
C CYS A 57 -7.17 -11.96 -7.19
N ILE A 58 -6.76 -11.18 -6.19
CA ILE A 58 -5.88 -11.61 -5.10
C ILE A 58 -6.65 -11.51 -3.78
N TYR A 59 -6.63 -12.57 -2.98
CA TYR A 59 -7.20 -12.54 -1.63
C TYR A 59 -6.12 -12.24 -0.60
N VAL A 60 -6.37 -11.24 0.25
CA VAL A 60 -5.46 -10.85 1.33
C VAL A 60 -6.19 -10.74 2.67
N GLN A 61 -5.43 -10.89 3.75
CA GLN A 61 -5.87 -10.53 5.09
C GLN A 61 -5.60 -9.05 5.34
N ALA A 62 -6.62 -8.28 5.72
CA ALA A 62 -6.51 -6.84 5.89
C ALA A 62 -7.02 -6.37 7.26
N GLN A 63 -6.29 -5.46 7.89
CA GLN A 63 -6.70 -4.83 9.14
C GLN A 63 -7.52 -3.58 8.90
N VAL A 64 -8.65 -3.46 9.59
CA VAL A 64 -9.52 -2.28 9.47
C VAL A 64 -9.05 -1.17 10.41
N LEU A 65 -8.72 -0.02 9.83
CA LEU A 65 -8.29 1.17 10.55
C LEU A 65 -9.44 2.17 10.70
N PRO A 66 -9.79 2.59 11.94
CA PRO A 66 -10.81 3.63 12.14
C PRO A 66 -10.47 4.94 11.43
N LYS A 67 -9.19 5.32 11.47
CA LYS A 67 -8.66 6.51 10.81
C LYS A 67 -7.29 6.19 10.24
N ALA A 68 -7.06 6.63 9.00
CA ALA A 68 -5.78 6.52 8.32
C ALA A 68 -5.66 7.59 7.23
N PRO A 69 -4.43 8.07 6.93
CA PRO A 69 -4.20 9.02 5.84
C PRO A 69 -4.31 8.39 4.45
N PHE A 70 -4.66 7.11 4.36
CA PHE A 70 -4.87 6.34 3.13
C PHE A 70 -6.13 5.49 3.27
N ARG A 71 -6.72 5.08 2.15
CA ARG A 71 -7.88 4.18 2.15
C ARG A 71 -7.49 2.69 2.12
N LEU A 72 -6.35 2.38 1.49
CA LEU A 72 -5.82 1.03 1.37
C LEU A 72 -4.29 1.09 1.34
N LEU A 73 -3.63 0.29 2.18
CA LEU A 73 -2.18 0.10 2.25
C LEU A 73 -1.86 -1.36 1.98
N LEU A 74 -0.98 -1.61 1.01
CA LEU A 74 -0.53 -2.92 0.60
C LEU A 74 0.89 -3.12 1.10
N GLY A 75 1.01 -3.78 2.26
CA GLY A 75 2.30 -4.12 2.83
C GLY A 75 2.88 -5.43 2.32
N ARG A 76 3.87 -5.93 3.05
CA ARG A 76 4.61 -7.16 2.74
C ARG A 76 3.73 -8.40 2.49
N PRO A 77 2.61 -8.66 3.20
CA PRO A 77 1.77 -9.81 2.91
C PRO A 77 1.23 -9.83 1.47
N PHE A 78 0.83 -8.66 0.95
CA PHE A 78 0.40 -8.52 -0.44
C PHE A 78 1.57 -8.78 -1.40
N LEU A 79 2.70 -8.12 -1.16
CA LEU A 79 3.89 -8.25 -2.03
C LEU A 79 4.39 -9.70 -2.11
N ALA A 80 4.36 -10.42 -0.99
CA ALA A 80 4.77 -11.82 -0.91
C ALA A 80 3.83 -12.74 -1.69
N VAL A 81 2.50 -12.59 -1.52
CA VAL A 81 1.55 -13.47 -2.21
C VAL A 81 1.57 -13.26 -3.72
N THR A 82 1.77 -12.02 -4.18
CA THR A 82 1.82 -11.72 -5.62
C THR A 82 3.20 -11.89 -6.24
N ARG A 83 4.22 -12.31 -5.47
CA ARG A 83 5.64 -12.32 -5.89
C ARG A 83 6.02 -11.01 -6.58
N ALA A 84 5.64 -9.90 -5.97
CA ALA A 84 5.75 -8.60 -6.59
C ALA A 84 7.21 -8.25 -6.92
N VAL A 85 7.46 -7.78 -8.14
CA VAL A 85 8.73 -7.21 -8.56
C VAL A 85 8.53 -5.72 -8.74
N GLN A 86 9.33 -4.93 -8.03
CA GLN A 86 9.32 -3.47 -8.11
C GLN A 86 10.55 -3.01 -8.88
N GLN A 87 10.35 -2.12 -9.84
CA GLN A 87 11.41 -1.64 -10.70
C GLN A 87 11.33 -0.12 -10.88
N ASP A 88 12.39 0.54 -10.44
CA ASP A 88 12.65 1.96 -10.67
C ASP A 88 13.21 2.12 -12.09
N HIS A 89 12.65 3.05 -12.85
CA HIS A 89 13.13 3.43 -14.17
C HIS A 89 13.79 4.81 -14.09
N ASN A 90 14.75 5.06 -14.99
CA ASN A 90 15.59 6.27 -14.98
C ASN A 90 14.77 7.58 -15.14
N ASP A 91 13.53 7.51 -15.62
CA ASP A 91 12.65 8.66 -15.89
C ASP A 91 11.66 8.97 -14.74
N GLN A 92 11.96 8.59 -13.50
CA GLN A 92 11.06 8.67 -12.33
C GLN A 92 9.80 7.79 -12.43
N ASP A 93 9.75 6.92 -13.44
CA ASP A 93 8.71 5.92 -13.57
C ASP A 93 9.00 4.73 -12.65
N PHE A 94 8.06 4.44 -11.78
CA PHE A 94 8.10 3.24 -10.94
C PHE A 94 7.07 2.26 -11.48
N THR A 95 7.44 0.99 -11.57
CA THR A 95 6.49 -0.07 -11.92
C THR A 95 6.48 -1.15 -10.86
N ILE A 96 5.30 -1.72 -10.65
CA ILE A 96 5.14 -2.97 -9.91
C ILE A 96 4.58 -4.02 -10.84
N THR A 97 5.29 -5.14 -10.96
CA THR A 97 4.80 -6.34 -11.63
C THR A 97 4.29 -7.30 -10.58
N ILE A 98 3.03 -7.69 -10.68
CA ILE A 98 2.40 -8.70 -9.83
C ILE A 98 2.15 -9.96 -10.64
N THR A 99 2.30 -11.11 -9.99
CA THR A 99 1.98 -12.42 -10.54
C THR A 99 0.72 -12.95 -9.87
N ASP A 100 -0.19 -13.53 -10.65
CA ASP A 100 -1.35 -14.23 -10.11
C ASP A 100 -0.89 -15.35 -9.16
N PRO A 101 -1.33 -15.37 -7.89
CA PRO A 101 -0.98 -16.47 -7.01
C PRO A 101 -1.67 -17.80 -7.39
N ASN A 102 -2.78 -17.78 -8.14
CA ASN A 102 -3.58 -18.96 -8.43
C ASN A 102 -4.53 -18.83 -9.64
N PRO A 103 -4.20 -19.37 -10.84
CA PRO A 103 -2.94 -20.02 -11.23
C PRO A 103 -1.85 -19.00 -11.64
N PRO A 104 -0.55 -19.28 -11.42
CA PRO A 104 0.56 -18.37 -11.71
C PRO A 104 0.91 -18.29 -13.19
N SER A 105 -0.09 -18.03 -14.02
CA SER A 105 0.01 -17.96 -15.48
C SER A 105 -0.06 -16.51 -16.00
N GLN A 106 -0.56 -15.59 -15.19
CA GLN A 106 -0.74 -14.20 -15.57
C GLN A 106 0.14 -13.28 -14.72
N THR A 107 0.80 -12.33 -15.39
CA THR A 107 1.48 -11.21 -14.76
C THR A 107 0.86 -9.91 -15.25
N VAL A 108 0.84 -8.90 -14.37
CA VAL A 108 0.40 -7.55 -14.69
C VAL A 108 1.45 -6.58 -14.19
N THR A 109 1.90 -5.68 -15.07
CA THR A 109 2.74 -4.55 -14.70
C THR A 109 1.90 -3.30 -14.61
N VAL A 110 1.98 -2.61 -13.48
CA VAL A 110 1.26 -1.36 -13.21
C VAL A 110 2.29 -0.26 -12.95
N SER A 111 2.23 0.82 -13.72
CA SER A 111 2.96 2.05 -13.39
C SER A 111 2.38 2.65 -12.12
N THR A 112 3.21 2.86 -11.11
CA THR A 112 2.82 3.61 -9.92
C THR A 112 3.18 5.09 -10.14
N ARG A 113 2.54 5.96 -9.37
CA ARG A 113 2.83 7.38 -9.36
C ARG A 113 3.22 7.75 -7.94
N GLU A 114 4.15 8.68 -7.79
CA GLU A 114 4.41 9.28 -6.50
C GLU A 114 3.11 9.82 -5.90
N ARG A 115 2.95 9.63 -4.59
CA ARG A 115 1.83 10.22 -3.88
C ARG A 115 2.00 11.74 -3.90
N ASN A 116 1.15 12.44 -4.66
CA ASN A 116 1.01 13.89 -4.58
C ASN A 116 0.45 14.29 -3.21
N ASN A 117 1.30 14.34 -2.19
CA ASN A 117 1.05 15.19 -1.03
C ASN A 117 1.22 16.62 -1.54
N GLY A 118 0.17 17.44 -1.52
CA GLY A 118 0.20 18.83 -1.99
C GLY A 118 1.19 19.72 -1.21
N ARG A 119 2.49 19.49 -1.41
CA ARG A 119 3.59 20.25 -0.82
C ARG A 119 4.00 21.29 -1.86
N LYS A 120 3.73 22.55 -1.55
CA LYS A 120 4.15 23.70 -2.35
C LYS A 120 5.64 23.56 -2.74
N LYS A 121 5.97 23.72 -4.03
CA LYS A 121 7.32 24.19 -4.42
C LYS A 121 7.46 25.67 -3.97
N PRO A 122 8.65 26.26 -3.75
CA PRO A 122 10.02 25.78 -4.02
C PRO A 122 11.04 26.14 -2.88
N CYS A 123 12.32 25.79 -3.08
CA CYS A 123 13.45 26.69 -2.75
C CYS A 123 14.53 26.50 -3.82
N ASN A 124 14.74 27.52 -4.66
CA ASN A 124 15.90 27.65 -5.53
C ASN A 124 17.11 27.98 -4.65
N HIS A 125 18.07 27.07 -4.53
CA HIS A 125 19.42 27.48 -4.11
C HIS A 125 20.22 27.84 -5.37
N PRO A 126 20.74 29.08 -5.48
CA PRO A 126 21.69 29.41 -6.52
C PRO A 126 22.96 28.57 -6.30
N HIS A 127 23.46 27.96 -7.38
CA HIS A 127 24.84 27.55 -7.47
C HIS A 127 25.75 28.74 -7.15
N PHE A 128 26.75 28.53 -6.30
CA PHE A 128 27.90 29.43 -6.22
C PHE A 128 29.18 28.65 -6.47
N HIS A 129 29.89 29.08 -7.52
CA HIS A 129 31.27 28.71 -7.84
C HIS A 129 32.24 29.31 -6.80
N GLY A 130 33.28 28.56 -6.46
CA GLY A 130 34.43 29.08 -5.74
C GLY A 130 35.65 28.20 -6.03
N GLY A 131 36.41 28.56 -7.06
CA GLY A 131 37.74 28.02 -7.29
C GLY A 131 38.77 28.64 -6.35
N LYS A 132 39.78 27.86 -5.99
CA LYS A 132 41.19 28.06 -6.40
C LYS A 132 41.88 26.69 -6.40
#